data_AF-A0A1B2HSB0-F1
#
_entry.id   AF-A0A1B2HSB0-F1
#
_cell.length_a   1.000
_cell.length_b   1.000
_cell.length_c   1.000
_cell.angle_alpha   90.00
_cell.angle_beta   90.00
_cell.angle_gamma   90.00
#
_symmetry.space_group_name_H-M   'P 1'
#
loop_
_entity.id
_entity.type
_entity.pdbx_description
1 polymer ?
#
loop_
_entity_poly.entity_id
_entity_poly.type
_entity_poly.pdbx_seq_one_letter_code
_entity_poly.pdbx_strand_id
1 'polypeptide(L)'
;MHPDEAAEAVLHERWSRSQLHVTMFSLVLPMTQVLLCAAVVAMADEGITWPTAIPLVSTVIAAVALRQLLQHQAPLDPLMWRPAAFLVAGVQLLSGAIPTYGIATTSGPDALTGPAILFLFCWAVAIATCVSAHRAGRALLTPLVPELGSADLRLRLAVRAATTGPERVSAQIVVERDRVEWTARLHTRRGGDPRIDLSVPFRELLQVTPVTLPVVPELRPWIVLSGGITLYTQAGPAVLVTATHDQWLIPVDDADLVADLVRRRQARWLEGIL
;
A
#
# COMPACT_ATOMS: atom_id res chain seq x y z
N MET A 1 0.88 29.64 -17.34
CA MET A 1 0.76 28.23 -16.94
C MET A 1 -0.05 28.19 -15.68
N HIS A 2 -1.27 27.66 -15.75
CA HIS A 2 -2.17 27.57 -14.61
C HIS A 2 -1.55 26.67 -13.54
N PRO A 3 -1.69 26.95 -12.23
CA PRO A 3 -1.16 26.08 -11.18
C PRO A 3 -1.62 24.61 -11.32
N ASP A 4 -2.81 24.40 -11.88
CA ASP A 4 -3.34 23.05 -12.16
C ASP A 4 -2.62 22.34 -13.31
N GLU A 5 -2.25 23.05 -14.38
CA GLU A 5 -1.49 22.48 -15.51
C GLU A 5 -0.11 21.98 -15.03
N ALA A 6 0.53 22.74 -14.13
CA ALA A 6 1.80 22.35 -13.54
C ALA A 6 1.66 21.09 -12.67
N ALA A 7 0.61 21.04 -11.84
CA ALA A 7 0.32 19.89 -11.01
C ALA A 7 0.05 18.63 -11.84
N GLU A 8 -0.73 18.76 -12.90
CA GLU A 8 -1.05 17.67 -13.82
C GLU A 8 0.17 17.15 -14.57
N ALA A 9 1.07 18.03 -15.02
CA ALA A 9 2.32 17.63 -15.64
C ALA A 9 3.20 16.80 -14.69
N VAL A 10 3.34 17.24 -13.43
CA VAL A 10 4.10 16.52 -12.40
C VAL A 10 3.49 15.15 -12.10
N LEU A 11 2.17 15.08 -11.97
CA LEU A 11 1.45 13.82 -11.73
C LEU A 11 1.56 12.87 -12.92
N HIS A 12 1.40 13.39 -14.14
CA HIS A 12 1.50 12.62 -15.37
C HIS A 12 2.90 12.02 -15.52
N GLU A 13 3.94 12.81 -15.28
CA GLU A 13 5.32 12.32 -15.33
C GLU A 13 5.55 11.19 -14.31
N ARG A 14 5.11 11.36 -13.06
CA ARG A 14 5.22 10.31 -12.03
C ARG A 14 4.45 9.05 -12.39
N TRP A 15 3.23 9.20 -12.92
CA TRP A 15 2.41 8.09 -13.36
C TRP A 15 3.11 7.33 -14.49
N SER A 16 3.64 8.03 -15.50
CA SER A 16 4.36 7.41 -16.62
C SER A 16 5.57 6.59 -16.16
N ARG A 17 6.36 7.09 -15.20
CA ARG A 17 7.49 6.34 -14.62
C ARG A 17 7.01 5.12 -13.83
N SER A 18 5.89 5.22 -13.12
CA SER A 18 5.32 4.11 -12.35
C SER A 18 4.67 3.04 -13.24
N GLN A 19 4.09 3.41 -14.38
CA GLN A 19 3.38 2.51 -15.29
C GLN A 19 4.22 1.31 -15.73
N LEU A 20 5.52 1.49 -15.98
CA LEU A 20 6.42 0.39 -16.31
C LEU A 20 6.43 -0.64 -15.18
N HIS A 21 6.64 -0.19 -13.94
CA HIS A 21 6.68 -1.08 -12.79
C HIS A 21 5.31 -1.71 -12.49
N VAL A 22 4.23 -0.94 -12.62
CA VAL A 22 2.86 -1.44 -12.49
C VAL A 22 2.60 -2.56 -13.48
N THR A 23 2.94 -2.36 -14.75
CA THR A 23 2.78 -3.37 -15.80
C THR A 23 3.63 -4.62 -15.53
N MET A 24 4.86 -4.43 -15.05
CA MET A 24 5.75 -5.53 -14.71
C MET A 24 5.17 -6.41 -13.59
N PHE A 25 4.77 -5.84 -12.45
CA PHE A 25 4.30 -6.65 -11.32
C PHE A 25 2.85 -7.15 -11.48
N SER A 26 2.01 -6.44 -12.22
CA SER A 26 0.58 -6.80 -12.37
C SER A 26 0.30 -7.80 -13.50
N LEU A 27 1.17 -7.82 -14.53
CA LEU A 27 0.92 -8.59 -15.74
C LEU A 27 2.13 -9.45 -16.14
N VAL A 28 3.28 -8.83 -16.40
CA VAL A 28 4.42 -9.54 -17.01
C VAL A 28 4.95 -10.63 -16.10
N LEU A 29 5.24 -10.32 -14.83
CA LEU A 29 5.83 -11.26 -13.89
C LEU A 29 4.85 -12.38 -13.47
N PRO A 30 3.58 -12.10 -13.10
CA PRO A 30 2.61 -13.16 -12.83
C PRO A 30 2.36 -14.10 -14.01
N MET A 31 2.35 -13.58 -15.25
CA MET A 31 2.21 -14.44 -16.45
C MET A 31 3.48 -15.24 -16.73
N THR A 32 4.66 -14.66 -16.49
CA THR A 32 5.94 -15.38 -16.57
C THR A 32 5.95 -16.55 -15.58
N GLN A 33 5.43 -16.35 -14.37
CA GLN A 33 5.29 -17.41 -13.37
C GLN A 33 4.39 -18.56 -13.87
N VAL A 34 3.24 -18.24 -14.47
CA VAL A 34 2.34 -19.24 -15.08
C VAL A 34 3.07 -20.04 -16.16
N LEU A 35 3.82 -19.35 -17.04
CA LEU A 35 4.61 -20.01 -18.09
C LEU A 35 5.71 -20.90 -17.53
N LEU A 36 6.40 -20.49 -16.47
CA LEU A 36 7.41 -21.31 -15.80
C LEU A 36 6.77 -22.56 -15.17
N CYS A 37 5.64 -22.42 -14.48
CA CYS A 37 4.90 -23.57 -13.94
C CYS A 37 4.45 -24.52 -15.07
N ALA A 38 3.94 -24.00 -16.18
CA ALA A 38 3.53 -24.80 -17.34
C ALA A 38 4.72 -25.54 -17.96
N ALA A 39 5.88 -24.89 -18.07
CA ALA A 39 7.11 -25.52 -18.55
C ALA A 39 7.56 -26.66 -17.64
N VAL A 40 7.50 -26.49 -16.31
CA VAL A 40 7.83 -27.57 -15.36
C VAL A 40 6.88 -28.76 -15.53
N VAL A 41 5.57 -28.53 -15.71
CA VAL A 41 4.61 -29.61 -15.97
C VAL A 41 4.87 -30.31 -17.30
N ALA A 42 5.19 -29.56 -18.36
CA ALA A 42 5.49 -30.13 -19.68
C ALA A 42 6.76 -31.00 -19.70
N MET A 43 7.66 -30.81 -18.73
CA MET A 43 8.85 -31.66 -18.56
C MET A 43 8.57 -32.97 -17.82
N ALA A 44 7.37 -33.16 -17.25
CA ALA A 44 6.98 -34.42 -16.64
C ALA A 44 6.56 -35.43 -17.71
N ASP A 45 7.04 -36.66 -17.59
CA ASP A 45 6.94 -37.72 -18.62
C ASP A 45 5.48 -38.15 -18.93
N GLU A 46 4.53 -37.89 -18.02
CA GLU A 46 3.12 -38.31 -18.16
C GLU A 46 2.23 -37.29 -18.91
N GLY A 47 2.78 -36.15 -19.35
CA GLY A 47 2.00 -35.10 -20.01
C GLY A 47 0.96 -34.41 -19.10
N ILE A 48 0.11 -33.57 -19.68
CA ILE A 48 -0.90 -32.80 -18.93
C ILE A 48 -2.12 -33.69 -18.63
N THR A 49 -2.16 -34.25 -17.42
CA THR A 49 -3.36 -34.91 -16.86
C THR A 49 -4.14 -33.94 -15.96
N TRP A 50 -5.43 -34.20 -15.70
CA TRP A 50 -6.26 -33.36 -14.83
C TRP A 50 -5.61 -33.00 -13.48
N PRO A 51 -4.93 -33.93 -12.76
CA PRO A 51 -4.19 -33.60 -11.54
C PRO A 51 -3.08 -32.56 -11.72
N THR A 52 -2.37 -32.59 -12.85
CA THR A 52 -1.29 -31.64 -13.17
C THR A 52 -1.81 -30.27 -13.62
N ALA A 53 -3.07 -30.19 -14.06
CA ALA A 53 -3.71 -28.95 -14.49
C ALA A 53 -4.16 -28.07 -13.30
N ILE A 54 -4.47 -28.68 -12.13
CA ILE A 54 -4.95 -27.97 -10.94
C ILE A 54 -3.98 -26.85 -10.48
N PRO A 55 -2.66 -27.11 -10.34
CA PRO A 55 -1.67 -26.08 -10.02
C PRO A 55 -1.62 -24.91 -11.03
N LEU A 56 -1.84 -25.20 -12.32
CA LEU A 56 -1.82 -24.16 -13.35
C LEU A 56 -3.05 -23.27 -13.25
N VAL A 57 -4.23 -23.85 -13.04
CA VAL A 57 -5.48 -23.09 -12.87
C VAL A 57 -5.39 -22.13 -11.68
N SER A 58 -4.85 -22.55 -10.53
CA SER A 58 -4.71 -21.67 -9.37
C SER A 58 -3.75 -20.50 -9.63
N THR A 59 -2.64 -20.72 -10.34
CA THR A 59 -1.70 -19.64 -10.69
C THR A 59 -2.30 -18.59 -11.63
N VAL A 60 -3.14 -19.04 -12.58
CA VAL A 60 -3.88 -18.17 -13.50
C VAL A 60 -4.93 -17.36 -12.74
N ILE A 61 -5.71 -18.00 -11.87
CA ILE A 61 -6.70 -17.32 -11.03
C ILE A 61 -6.03 -16.25 -10.17
N ALA A 62 -4.89 -16.54 -9.55
CA ALA A 62 -4.15 -15.56 -8.74
C ALA A 62 -3.68 -14.36 -9.56
N ALA A 63 -3.18 -14.57 -10.79
CA ALA A 63 -2.77 -13.50 -11.69
C ALA A 63 -3.96 -12.63 -12.13
N VAL A 64 -5.08 -13.25 -12.49
CA VAL A 64 -6.31 -12.54 -12.88
C VAL A 64 -6.89 -11.76 -11.69
N ALA A 65 -6.91 -12.35 -10.50
CA ALA A 65 -7.39 -11.71 -9.28
C ALA A 65 -6.54 -10.47 -8.94
N LEU A 66 -5.20 -10.54 -9.08
CA LEU A 66 -4.34 -9.38 -8.90
C LEU A 66 -4.71 -8.26 -9.88
N ARG A 67 -4.88 -8.61 -11.16
CA ARG A 67 -5.23 -7.63 -12.19
C ARG A 67 -6.60 -6.98 -11.92
N GLN A 68 -7.60 -7.76 -11.55
CA GLN A 68 -8.92 -7.25 -11.19
C GLN A 68 -8.87 -6.36 -9.95
N LEU A 69 -8.12 -6.76 -8.91
CA LEU A 69 -7.94 -5.96 -7.70
C LEU A 69 -7.28 -4.61 -8.02
N LEU A 70 -6.28 -4.60 -8.90
CA LEU A 70 -5.59 -3.38 -9.35
C LEU A 70 -6.43 -2.52 -10.29
N GLN A 71 -7.41 -3.07 -10.98
CA GLN A 71 -8.35 -2.31 -11.80
C GLN A 71 -9.44 -1.67 -10.96
N HIS A 72 -9.89 -2.33 -9.89
CA HIS A 72 -11.05 -1.88 -9.11
C HIS A 72 -10.71 -1.08 -7.85
N GLN A 73 -9.67 -1.46 -7.10
CA GLN A 73 -9.46 -0.92 -5.74
C GLN A 73 -8.04 -0.40 -5.52
N ALA A 74 -7.05 -1.09 -6.05
CA ALA A 74 -5.66 -0.72 -5.80
C ALA A 74 -5.13 0.51 -6.58
N PRO A 75 -5.69 1.01 -7.71
CA PRO A 75 -5.10 2.18 -8.34
C PRO A 75 -5.16 3.38 -7.39
N LEU A 76 -6.10 3.34 -6.44
CA LEU A 76 -6.29 4.34 -5.40
C LEU A 76 -5.36 4.15 -4.18
N ASP A 77 -4.74 2.98 -3.93
CA ASP A 77 -3.90 2.78 -2.73
C ASP A 77 -2.55 2.13 -3.09
N PRO A 78 -1.53 2.93 -3.46
CA PRO A 78 -0.23 2.42 -3.86
C PRO A 78 0.51 1.64 -2.77
N LEU A 79 0.16 1.84 -1.50
CA LEU A 79 0.76 1.11 -0.39
C LEU A 79 0.26 -0.34 -0.30
N MET A 80 -0.90 -0.64 -0.87
CA MET A 80 -1.45 -2.00 -0.95
C MET A 80 -0.85 -2.83 -2.09
N TRP A 81 -0.11 -2.23 -3.02
CA TRP A 81 0.48 -2.96 -4.14
C TRP A 81 1.49 -4.01 -3.70
N ARG A 82 2.35 -3.68 -2.73
CA ARG A 82 3.36 -4.61 -2.20
C ARG A 82 2.74 -5.81 -1.49
N PRO A 83 1.82 -5.67 -0.50
CA PRO A 83 1.19 -6.83 0.14
C PRO A 83 0.35 -7.64 -0.84
N ALA A 84 -0.34 -7.00 -1.80
CA ALA A 84 -1.08 -7.71 -2.84
C ALA A 84 -0.14 -8.56 -3.73
N ALA A 85 0.97 -7.97 -4.21
CA ALA A 85 1.98 -8.67 -4.99
C ALA A 85 2.61 -9.82 -4.20
N PHE A 86 2.90 -9.63 -2.91
CA PHE A 86 3.43 -10.67 -2.04
C PHE A 86 2.45 -11.84 -1.87
N LEU A 87 1.17 -11.55 -1.62
CA LEU A 87 0.15 -12.59 -1.49
C LEU A 87 -0.01 -13.38 -2.80
N VAL A 88 -0.06 -12.70 -3.94
CA VAL A 88 -0.22 -13.36 -5.25
C VAL A 88 1.00 -14.20 -5.60
N ALA A 89 2.20 -13.65 -5.43
CA ALA A 89 3.44 -14.40 -5.63
C ALA A 89 3.53 -15.62 -4.69
N GLY A 90 3.13 -15.45 -3.42
CA GLY A 90 3.05 -16.54 -2.45
C GLY A 90 2.06 -17.63 -2.86
N VAL A 91 0.85 -17.25 -3.29
CA VAL A 91 -0.16 -18.19 -3.80
C VAL A 91 0.37 -18.93 -5.04
N GLN A 92 0.99 -18.23 -5.99
CA GLN A 92 1.54 -18.86 -7.19
C GLN A 92 2.71 -19.81 -6.89
N LEU A 93 3.55 -19.50 -5.89
CA LEU A 93 4.61 -20.40 -5.45
C LEU A 93 4.04 -21.64 -4.74
N LEU A 94 3.13 -21.45 -3.77
CA LEU A 94 2.58 -22.52 -2.94
C LEU A 94 1.65 -23.45 -3.71
N SER A 95 0.81 -22.90 -4.60
CA SER A 95 -0.18 -23.69 -5.35
C SER A 95 0.29 -24.12 -6.74
N GLY A 96 1.26 -23.40 -7.32
CA GLY A 96 1.81 -23.69 -8.65
C GLY A 96 3.18 -24.32 -8.55
N ALA A 97 4.20 -23.51 -8.28
CA ALA A 97 5.60 -23.89 -8.44
C ALA A 97 6.01 -25.10 -7.58
N ILE A 98 5.61 -25.16 -6.31
CA ILE A 98 5.95 -26.26 -5.40
C ILE A 98 5.31 -27.58 -5.86
N PRO A 99 3.97 -27.66 -6.11
CA PRO A 99 3.36 -28.86 -6.65
C PRO A 99 3.96 -29.30 -7.98
N THR A 100 4.17 -28.39 -8.94
CA THR A 100 4.72 -28.74 -10.26
C THR A 100 6.15 -29.27 -10.15
N TYR A 101 6.97 -28.71 -9.27
CA TYR A 101 8.32 -29.19 -9.00
C TYR A 101 8.33 -30.60 -8.37
N GLY A 102 7.41 -30.86 -7.44
CA GLY A 102 7.25 -32.19 -6.83
C GLY A 102 6.89 -33.25 -7.87
N ILE A 103 5.96 -32.95 -8.78
CA ILE A 103 5.55 -33.86 -9.87
C ILE A 103 6.71 -34.13 -10.84
N ALA A 104 7.46 -33.08 -11.21
CA ALA A 104 8.59 -33.23 -12.13
C ALA A 104 9.71 -34.09 -11.54
N THR A 105 10.00 -33.95 -10.25
CA THR A 105 11.10 -34.71 -9.60
C THR A 105 10.77 -36.17 -9.32
N THR A 106 9.49 -36.57 -9.30
CA THR A 106 9.08 -37.99 -9.19
C THR A 106 9.24 -38.78 -10.48
N SER A 107 9.54 -38.13 -11.61
CA SER A 107 9.52 -38.74 -12.95
C SER A 107 10.83 -39.42 -13.38
N GLY A 108 11.94 -39.27 -12.64
CA GLY A 108 13.20 -39.99 -12.95
C GLY A 108 14.48 -39.33 -12.42
N PRO A 109 15.64 -40.03 -12.45
CA PRO A 109 16.91 -39.57 -11.88
C PRO A 109 17.58 -38.40 -12.63
N ASP A 110 17.34 -38.26 -13.93
CA ASP A 110 17.86 -37.13 -14.74
C ASP A 110 17.01 -35.85 -14.62
N ALA A 111 15.87 -35.92 -13.91
CA ALA A 111 14.92 -34.82 -13.72
C ALA A 111 15.36 -33.75 -12.70
N LEU A 112 16.62 -33.81 -12.22
CA LEU A 112 17.08 -32.97 -11.11
C LEU A 112 17.66 -31.62 -11.53
N THR A 113 18.14 -31.44 -12.77
CA THR A 113 18.76 -30.17 -13.18
C THR A 113 17.76 -29.18 -13.79
N GLY A 114 16.96 -29.61 -14.78
CA GLY A 114 16.02 -28.72 -15.48
C GLY A 114 14.90 -28.16 -14.58
N PRO A 115 14.07 -29.01 -13.97
CA PRO A 115 13.00 -28.59 -13.05
C PRO A 115 13.50 -27.75 -11.85
N ALA A 116 14.68 -28.06 -11.31
CA ALA A 116 15.26 -27.28 -10.21
C ALA A 116 15.64 -25.86 -10.64
N ILE A 117 16.22 -25.69 -11.84
CA ILE A 117 16.53 -24.38 -12.39
C ILE A 117 15.24 -23.56 -12.60
N LEU A 118 14.20 -24.15 -13.19
CA LEU A 118 12.91 -23.49 -13.38
C LEU A 118 12.24 -23.12 -12.05
N PHE A 119 12.36 -23.97 -11.03
CA PHE A 119 11.89 -23.68 -9.68
C PHE A 119 12.63 -22.49 -9.04
N LEU A 120 13.96 -22.39 -9.23
CA LEU A 120 14.71 -21.21 -8.79
C LEU A 120 14.27 -19.94 -9.53
N PHE A 121 13.98 -20.03 -10.83
CA PHE A 121 13.41 -18.91 -11.58
C PHE A 121 12.05 -18.47 -11.05
N CYS A 122 11.19 -19.40 -10.63
CA CYS A 122 9.92 -19.07 -9.96
C CYS A 122 10.12 -18.21 -8.70
N TRP A 123 11.13 -18.51 -7.88
CA TRP A 123 11.48 -17.67 -6.73
C TRP A 123 11.99 -16.28 -7.13
N ALA A 124 12.86 -16.22 -8.15
CA ALA A 124 13.37 -14.96 -8.66
C ALA A 124 12.23 -14.05 -9.19
N VAL A 125 11.27 -14.63 -9.92
CA VAL A 125 10.08 -13.92 -10.43
C VAL A 125 9.19 -13.43 -9.29
N ALA A 126 8.97 -14.24 -8.24
CA ALA A 126 8.22 -13.83 -7.06
C ALA A 126 8.86 -12.62 -6.35
N ILE A 127 10.18 -12.66 -6.14
CA ILE A 127 10.94 -11.55 -5.54
C ILE A 127 10.86 -10.31 -6.44
N ALA A 128 11.09 -10.47 -7.75
CA ALA A 128 11.01 -9.39 -8.72
C ALA A 128 9.62 -8.73 -8.75
N THR A 129 8.55 -9.51 -8.54
CA THR A 129 7.17 -9.01 -8.47
C THR A 129 7.01 -8.08 -7.27
N CYS A 130 7.48 -8.49 -6.09
CA CYS A 130 7.42 -7.69 -4.87
C CYS A 130 8.28 -6.42 -4.96
N VAL A 131 9.49 -6.52 -5.51
CA VAL A 131 10.39 -5.39 -5.73
C VAL A 131 9.79 -4.39 -6.71
N SER A 132 9.20 -4.87 -7.80
CA SER A 132 8.54 -4.02 -8.81
C SER A 132 7.33 -3.30 -8.22
N ALA A 133 6.48 -3.98 -7.44
CA ALA A 133 5.36 -3.36 -6.73
C ALA A 133 5.83 -2.27 -5.74
N HIS A 134 6.91 -2.54 -5.00
CA HIS A 134 7.51 -1.55 -4.10
C HIS A 134 8.07 -0.34 -4.86
N ARG A 135 8.78 -0.55 -5.97
CA ARG A 135 9.32 0.51 -6.83
C ARG A 135 8.21 1.33 -7.48
N ALA A 136 7.12 0.71 -7.93
CA ALA A 136 5.95 1.40 -8.48
C ALA A 136 5.36 2.38 -7.46
N GLY A 137 5.13 1.91 -6.22
CA GLY A 137 4.60 2.74 -5.14
C GLY A 137 5.55 3.87 -4.75
N ARG A 138 6.86 3.59 -4.67
CA ARG A 138 7.87 4.62 -4.37
C ARG A 138 8.01 5.66 -5.48
N ALA A 139 8.02 5.25 -6.75
CA ALA A 139 8.12 6.17 -7.89
C ALA A 139 6.93 7.13 -7.93
N LEU A 140 5.76 6.69 -7.48
CA LEU A 140 4.56 7.51 -7.42
C LEU A 140 4.56 8.45 -6.21
N LEU A 141 4.84 7.92 -5.01
CA LEU A 141 4.66 8.65 -3.75
C LEU A 141 5.91 9.38 -3.23
N THR A 142 7.11 9.12 -3.76
CA THR A 142 8.37 9.67 -3.22
C THR A 142 9.11 10.55 -4.24
N PRO A 143 9.46 11.81 -3.90
CA PRO A 143 9.10 12.52 -2.67
C PRO A 143 7.61 12.86 -2.63
N LEU A 144 7.05 13.00 -1.42
CA LEU A 144 5.69 13.52 -1.26
C LEU A 144 5.70 15.00 -1.67
N VAL A 145 4.75 15.37 -2.52
CA VAL A 145 4.62 16.73 -3.07
C VAL A 145 3.15 17.14 -2.99
N PRO A 146 2.84 18.43 -2.82
CA PRO A 146 1.46 18.89 -2.64
C PRO A 146 0.58 18.57 -3.86
N GLU A 147 1.16 18.42 -5.06
CA GLU A 147 0.45 18.01 -6.28
C GLU A 147 -0.25 16.66 -6.15
N LEU A 148 0.21 15.76 -5.27
CA LEU A 148 -0.48 14.48 -5.01
C LEU A 148 -1.88 14.66 -4.41
N GLY A 149 -2.15 15.81 -3.77
CA GLY A 149 -3.48 16.17 -3.29
C GLY A 149 -4.50 16.29 -4.44
N SER A 150 -4.03 16.56 -5.66
CA SER A 150 -4.88 16.71 -6.85
C SER A 150 -5.22 15.38 -7.54
N ALA A 151 -4.55 14.28 -7.21
CA ALA A 151 -4.82 12.96 -7.77
C ALA A 151 -5.83 12.18 -6.93
N ASP A 152 -6.60 11.23 -7.49
CA ASP A 152 -7.45 10.30 -6.72
C ASP A 152 -6.62 9.16 -6.09
N LEU A 153 -5.64 9.53 -5.27
CA LEU A 153 -4.79 8.57 -4.54
C LEU A 153 -5.05 8.67 -3.04
N ARG A 154 -5.09 7.52 -2.37
CA ARG A 154 -5.13 7.38 -0.93
C ARG A 154 -3.73 7.63 -0.39
N LEU A 155 -3.55 8.78 0.27
CA LEU A 155 -2.27 9.20 0.78
C LEU A 155 -2.21 8.92 2.28
N ARG A 156 -1.34 8.00 2.70
CA ARG A 156 -1.09 7.73 4.12
C ARG A 156 0.18 8.46 4.57
N LEU A 157 0.07 9.29 5.59
CA LEU A 157 1.18 10.00 6.20
C LEU A 157 1.32 9.60 7.68
N ALA A 158 2.55 9.52 8.15
CA ALA A 158 2.85 9.18 9.53
C ALA A 158 2.42 10.32 10.46
N VAL A 159 1.89 9.96 11.63
CA VAL A 159 1.55 10.89 12.70
C VAL A 159 2.50 10.64 13.87
N ARG A 160 3.08 11.71 14.41
CA ARG A 160 4.00 11.63 15.54
C ARG A 160 3.24 11.37 16.83
N ALA A 161 3.28 10.13 17.29
CA ALA A 161 2.67 9.72 18.55
C ALA A 161 3.70 9.06 19.46
N ALA A 162 3.58 9.32 20.75
CA ALA A 162 4.44 8.79 21.80
C ALA A 162 3.59 8.19 22.93
N THR A 163 4.19 7.27 23.67
CA THR A 163 3.69 6.75 24.94
C THR A 163 4.75 6.96 26.01
N THR A 164 4.35 7.01 27.27
CA THR A 164 5.26 7.02 28.42
C THR A 164 5.77 5.61 28.77
N GLY A 165 5.11 4.57 28.26
CA GLY A 165 5.46 3.16 28.48
C GLY A 165 6.39 2.56 27.41
N PRO A 166 6.75 1.29 27.55
CA PRO A 166 7.54 0.55 26.56
C PRO A 166 6.70 0.08 25.35
N GLU A 167 5.39 0.34 25.34
CA GLU A 167 4.53 -0.08 24.24
C GLU A 167 4.86 0.65 22.94
N ARG A 168 4.53 0.02 21.81
CA ARG A 168 4.68 0.65 20.50
C ARG A 168 3.39 1.36 20.13
N VAL A 169 3.50 2.58 19.62
CA VAL A 169 2.37 3.35 19.10
C VAL A 169 2.47 3.37 17.57
N SER A 170 1.33 3.22 16.90
CA SER A 170 1.20 3.52 15.48
C SER A 170 0.12 4.58 15.31
N ALA A 171 0.43 5.65 14.58
CA ALA A 171 -0.53 6.66 14.23
C ALA A 171 -0.32 7.11 12.78
N GLN A 172 -1.40 7.37 12.08
CA GLN A 172 -1.38 7.78 10.67
C GLN A 172 -2.58 8.66 10.35
N ILE A 173 -2.39 9.56 9.39
CA ILE A 173 -3.44 10.32 8.71
C ILE A 173 -3.55 9.80 7.29
N VAL A 174 -4.77 9.68 6.79
CA VAL A 174 -5.10 9.16 5.48
C VAL A 174 -5.97 10.19 4.77
N VAL A 175 -5.46 10.75 3.68
CA VAL A 175 -6.24 11.62 2.80
C VAL A 175 -6.90 10.73 1.75
N GLU A 176 -8.21 10.55 1.88
CA GLU A 176 -9.03 9.79 0.94
C GLU A 176 -9.61 10.69 -0.17
N ARG A 177 -10.49 10.12 -1.00
CA ARG A 177 -11.15 10.84 -2.10
C ARG A 177 -12.12 11.91 -1.61
N ASP A 178 -12.84 11.65 -0.52
CA ASP A 178 -13.97 12.46 -0.03
C ASP A 178 -13.88 12.79 1.48
N ARG A 179 -12.81 12.37 2.16
CA ARG A 179 -12.62 12.53 3.60
C ARG A 179 -11.15 12.53 4.01
N VAL A 180 -10.90 12.99 5.23
CA VAL A 180 -9.64 12.76 5.95
C VAL A 180 -9.91 11.79 7.07
N GLU A 181 -9.14 10.71 7.14
CA GLU A 181 -9.16 9.78 8.27
C GLU A 181 -7.86 9.92 9.05
N TRP A 182 -7.90 9.67 10.34
CA TRP A 182 -6.69 9.37 11.09
C TRP A 182 -6.98 8.33 12.15
N THR A 183 -5.97 7.51 12.38
CA THR A 183 -6.06 6.37 13.28
C THR A 183 -4.86 6.41 14.21
N ALA A 184 -5.08 6.21 15.50
CA ALA A 184 -4.00 6.02 16.48
C ALA A 184 -4.26 4.73 17.27
N ARG A 185 -3.23 3.91 17.39
CA ARG A 185 -3.29 2.59 18.02
C ARG A 185 -2.10 2.37 18.92
N LEU A 186 -2.37 1.84 20.11
CA LEU A 186 -1.35 1.34 21.03
C LEU A 186 -1.26 -0.18 20.89
N HIS A 187 -0.06 -0.68 20.61
CA HIS A 187 0.19 -2.12 20.51
C HIS A 187 0.54 -2.68 21.88
N THR A 188 -0.43 -3.34 22.50
CA THR A 188 -0.28 -3.95 23.82
C THR A 188 0.02 -5.43 23.70
N ARG A 189 0.82 -5.99 24.64
CA ARG A 189 1.10 -7.44 24.66
C ARG A 189 -0.12 -8.29 25.04
N ARG A 190 -1.12 -7.68 25.68
CA ARG A 190 -2.39 -8.31 26.07
C ARG A 190 -3.44 -7.89 25.04
N GLY A 191 -4.22 -8.87 24.57
CA GLY A 191 -5.16 -8.69 23.47
C GLY A 191 -6.15 -7.54 23.69
N GLY A 192 -6.54 -6.90 22.59
CA GLY A 192 -7.38 -5.70 22.58
C GLY A 192 -6.53 -4.43 22.52
N ASP A 193 -5.93 -4.16 21.36
CA ASP A 193 -5.12 -2.95 21.15
C ASP A 193 -6.03 -1.72 21.23
N PRO A 194 -5.82 -0.83 22.23
CA PRO A 194 -6.54 0.43 22.32
C PRO A 194 -6.35 1.22 21.03
N ARG A 195 -7.45 1.69 20.44
CA ARG A 195 -7.41 2.46 19.20
C ARG A 195 -8.48 3.53 19.15
N ILE A 196 -8.23 4.52 18.33
CA ILE A 196 -9.20 5.52 17.93
C ILE A 196 -9.10 5.68 16.42
N ASP A 197 -10.27 5.63 15.77
CA ASP A 197 -10.43 5.80 14.34
C ASP A 197 -11.37 6.99 14.15
N LEU A 198 -10.88 8.07 13.54
CA LEU A 198 -11.63 9.30 13.31
C LEU A 198 -11.66 9.60 11.82
N SER A 199 -12.80 10.09 11.33
CA SER A 199 -13.06 10.34 9.92
C SER A 199 -13.85 11.62 9.78
N VAL A 200 -13.35 12.53 8.94
CA VAL A 200 -13.93 13.84 8.68
C VAL A 200 -14.21 13.95 7.18
N PRO A 201 -15.48 13.84 6.75
CA PRO A 201 -15.87 14.10 5.38
C PRO A 201 -15.53 15.52 4.94
N PHE A 202 -15.13 15.71 3.68
CA PHE A 202 -14.80 17.05 3.16
C PHE A 202 -15.95 18.06 3.20
N ARG A 203 -17.19 17.56 3.15
CA ARG A 203 -18.40 18.38 3.37
C ARG A 203 -18.49 18.99 4.77
N GLU A 204 -17.86 18.38 5.77
CA GLU A 204 -17.89 18.81 7.17
C GLU A 204 -16.59 19.51 7.57
N LEU A 205 -15.55 19.40 6.73
CA LEU A 205 -14.23 19.98 6.91
C LEU A 205 -14.26 21.48 6.59
N LEU A 206 -14.09 22.32 7.61
CA LEU A 206 -14.10 23.78 7.46
C LEU A 206 -12.71 24.33 7.14
N GLN A 207 -11.69 23.84 7.84
CA GLN A 207 -10.35 24.37 7.70
C GLN A 207 -9.28 23.34 8.07
N VAL A 208 -8.13 23.45 7.42
CA VAL A 208 -6.92 22.68 7.72
C VAL A 208 -5.77 23.65 7.81
N THR A 209 -5.25 23.85 9.02
CA THR A 209 -4.25 24.89 9.28
C THR A 209 -2.95 24.28 9.81
N PRO A 210 -1.79 24.56 9.19
CA PRO A 210 -0.52 24.19 9.78
C PRO A 210 -0.29 25.00 11.06
N VAL A 211 0.11 24.32 12.13
CA VAL A 211 0.43 24.90 13.43
C VAL A 211 1.71 24.29 13.97
N THR A 212 2.37 24.98 14.90
CA THR A 212 3.59 24.46 15.54
C THR A 212 3.30 24.25 17.02
N LEU A 213 3.48 23.00 17.48
CA LEU A 213 3.39 22.67 18.89
C LEU A 213 4.61 23.24 19.62
N PRO A 214 4.40 23.94 20.75
CA PRO A 214 5.51 24.56 21.45
C PRO A 214 6.49 23.52 21.99
N VAL A 215 7.69 23.96 22.37
CA VAL A 215 8.74 23.08 22.91
C VAL A 215 8.45 22.61 24.34
N VAL A 216 7.78 23.44 25.15
CA VAL A 216 7.53 23.16 26.58
C VAL A 216 6.03 23.05 26.87
N PRO A 217 5.54 21.96 27.47
CA PRO A 217 6.27 20.75 27.89
C PRO A 217 6.73 19.89 26.70
N GLU A 218 7.78 19.09 26.93
CA GLU A 218 8.40 18.20 25.93
C GLU A 218 7.42 17.15 25.40
N LEU A 219 6.63 16.54 26.29
CA LEU A 219 5.53 15.64 25.97
C LEU A 219 4.20 16.28 26.36
N ARG A 220 3.28 16.36 25.40
CA ARG A 220 1.93 16.88 25.60
C ARG A 220 0.91 15.76 25.47
N PRO A 221 -0.09 15.67 26.38
CA PRO A 221 -1.27 14.86 26.12
C PRO A 221 -1.87 15.24 24.77
N TRP A 222 -2.08 14.25 23.91
CA TRP A 222 -2.56 14.45 22.56
C TRP A 222 -3.96 13.89 22.37
N ILE A 223 -4.14 12.59 22.61
CA ILE A 223 -5.42 11.91 22.40
C ILE A 223 -5.61 10.81 23.44
N VAL A 224 -6.86 10.58 23.85
CA VAL A 224 -7.23 9.52 24.78
C VAL A 224 -7.85 8.37 24.00
N LEU A 225 -7.24 7.19 24.07
CA LEU A 225 -7.72 5.97 23.43
C LEU A 225 -8.83 5.30 24.25
N SER A 226 -9.50 4.33 23.62
CA SER A 226 -10.41 3.41 24.31
C SER A 226 -9.74 2.81 25.55
N GLY A 227 -10.37 2.95 26.73
CA GLY A 227 -9.78 2.50 28.01
C GLY A 227 -9.05 3.58 28.80
N GLY A 228 -9.13 4.86 28.40
CA GLY A 228 -8.61 5.99 29.16
C GLY A 228 -7.10 6.19 29.01
N ILE A 229 -6.46 5.48 28.08
CA ILE A 229 -5.02 5.56 27.86
C ILE A 229 -4.69 6.81 27.05
N THR A 230 -3.90 7.71 27.63
CA THR A 230 -3.47 8.93 26.97
C THR A 230 -2.23 8.68 26.13
N LEU A 231 -2.32 8.97 24.83
CA LEU A 231 -1.15 9.12 23.98
C LEU A 231 -0.63 10.55 24.07
N TYR A 232 0.68 10.66 23.91
CA TYR A 232 1.39 11.92 23.96
C TYR A 232 1.93 12.27 22.58
N THR A 233 2.32 13.53 22.41
CA THR A 233 3.09 13.96 21.25
C THR A 233 4.20 14.91 21.68
N GLN A 234 5.21 15.01 20.83
CA GLN A 234 6.35 15.91 21.02
C GLN A 234 6.06 17.27 20.36
N ALA A 235 6.90 18.26 20.70
CA ALA A 235 6.95 19.54 20.02
C ALA A 235 7.17 19.40 18.50
N GLY A 236 6.82 20.45 17.74
CA GLY A 236 7.05 20.52 16.30
C GLY A 236 5.78 20.67 15.47
N PRO A 237 5.86 20.45 14.14
CA PRO A 237 4.74 20.71 13.23
C PRO A 237 3.51 19.85 13.54
N ALA A 238 2.32 20.42 13.38
CA ALA A 238 1.05 19.73 13.50
C ALA A 238 0.03 20.39 12.58
N VAL A 239 -1.05 19.69 12.29
CA VAL A 239 -2.17 20.22 11.53
C VAL A 239 -3.38 20.31 12.44
N LEU A 240 -3.99 21.49 12.50
CA LEU A 240 -5.29 21.68 13.11
C LEU A 240 -6.37 21.46 12.05
N VAL A 241 -7.10 20.37 12.21
CA VAL A 241 -8.27 20.01 11.40
C VAL A 241 -9.51 20.52 12.13
N THR A 242 -10.18 21.49 11.52
CA THR A 242 -11.42 22.08 12.03
C THR A 242 -12.58 21.54 11.20
N ALA A 243 -13.47 20.78 11.83
CA ALA A 243 -14.75 20.43 11.27
C ALA A 243 -15.87 21.25 11.90
N THR A 244 -17.09 21.00 11.42
CA THR A 244 -18.28 21.76 11.85
C THR A 244 -18.55 21.67 13.36
N HIS A 245 -18.24 20.52 13.99
CA HIS A 245 -18.59 20.25 15.39
C HIS A 245 -17.37 20.13 16.29
N ASP A 246 -16.22 19.81 15.72
CA ASP A 246 -15.05 19.37 16.46
C ASP A 246 -13.78 19.93 15.84
N GLN A 247 -12.72 19.94 16.65
CA GLN A 247 -11.38 20.30 16.22
C GLN A 247 -10.40 19.24 16.68
N TRP A 248 -9.50 18.85 15.78
CA TRP A 248 -8.48 17.85 16.07
C TRP A 248 -7.11 18.37 15.67
N LEU A 249 -6.18 18.25 16.61
CA LEU A 249 -4.78 18.52 16.40
C LEU A 249 -4.11 17.21 15.96
N ILE A 250 -3.38 17.21 14.85
CA ILE A 250 -2.71 16.02 14.31
C ILE A 250 -1.21 16.31 14.15
N PRO A 251 -0.34 15.77 15.02
CA PRO A 251 1.10 16.01 14.97
C PRO A 251 1.75 15.27 13.79
N VAL A 252 2.41 16.00 12.89
CA VAL A 252 2.98 15.46 11.63
C VAL A 252 4.37 16.03 11.39
N ASP A 253 5.18 15.37 10.57
CA ASP A 253 6.54 15.84 10.27
C ASP A 253 6.60 17.08 9.39
N ASP A 254 5.62 17.24 8.49
CA ASP A 254 5.50 18.38 7.60
C ASP A 254 4.04 18.85 7.56
N ALA A 255 3.73 19.87 8.37
CA ALA A 255 2.38 20.38 8.52
C ALA A 255 1.88 21.13 7.28
N ASP A 256 2.77 21.87 6.61
CA ASP A 256 2.44 22.64 5.42
C ASP A 256 2.10 21.70 4.27
N LEU A 257 2.91 20.66 4.05
CA LEU A 257 2.64 19.65 3.04
C LEU A 257 1.32 18.92 3.28
N VAL A 258 1.04 18.49 4.52
CA VAL A 258 -0.24 17.81 4.85
C VAL A 258 -1.42 18.75 4.62
N ALA A 259 -1.32 20.01 5.06
CA ALA A 259 -2.37 20.99 4.86
C ALA A 259 -2.61 21.26 3.36
N ASP A 260 -1.56 21.35 2.55
CA ASP A 260 -1.67 21.53 1.10
C ASP A 260 -2.30 20.33 0.40
N LEU A 261 -1.89 19.11 0.78
CA LEU A 261 -2.47 17.88 0.24
C LEU A 261 -3.98 17.81 0.48
N VAL A 262 -4.41 18.08 1.72
CA VAL A 262 -5.84 18.03 2.09
C VAL A 262 -6.61 19.16 1.42
N ARG A 263 -6.10 20.39 1.42
CA ARG A 263 -6.79 21.54 0.81
C ARG A 263 -6.95 21.38 -0.70
N ARG A 264 -5.91 20.93 -1.41
CA ARG A 264 -6.00 20.66 -2.86
C ARG A 264 -7.00 19.55 -3.16
N ARG A 265 -7.02 18.49 -2.35
CA ARG A 265 -7.99 17.40 -2.49
C ARG A 265 -9.43 17.87 -2.27
N GLN A 266 -9.65 18.63 -1.20
CA GLN A 266 -10.95 19.20 -0.88
C GLN A 266 -11.45 20.14 -1.99
N ALA A 267 -10.59 21.00 -2.52
CA ALA A 267 -10.95 21.91 -3.62
C ALA A 267 -11.45 21.14 -4.85
N ARG A 268 -10.71 20.12 -5.31
CA ARG A 268 -11.14 19.29 -6.45
C ARG A 268 -12.41 18.49 -6.19
N TRP A 269 -12.61 18.04 -4.95
CA TRP A 269 -13.84 17.37 -4.55
C TRP A 269 -15.05 18.33 -4.60
N LEU A 270 -14.89 19.56 -4.12
CA LEU A 270 -15.94 20.61 -4.19
C LEU A 270 -16.28 21.00 -5.63
N GLU A 271 -15.30 20.98 -6.53
CA GLU A 271 -15.48 21.23 -7.97
C GLU A 271 -16.12 20.06 -8.73
N GLY A 272 -16.28 18.89 -8.10
CA GLY A 272 -16.83 17.69 -8.73
C GLY A 272 -15.89 17.03 -9.76
N ILE A 273 -14.58 17.33 -9.68
CA ILE A 273 -13.55 16.79 -10.58
C ILE A 273 -13.08 15.40 -10.10
N LEU A 274 -13.30 15.09 -8.82
CA LEU A 274 -12.98 13.80 -8.20
C LEU A 274 -14.24 12.99 -7.92
#